data_AF-A0A0Q5T6Q2-F1
#
_entry.id   AF-A0A0Q5T6Q2-F1
#
_cell.length_a   1.000
_cell.length_b   1.000
_cell.length_c   1.000
_cell.angle_alpha   90.00
_cell.angle_beta   90.00
_cell.angle_gamma   90.00
#
_symmetry.space_group_name_H-M   'P 1'
#
loop_
_entity.id
_entity.type
_entity.pdbx_description
1 polymer ?
#
loop_
_entity_poly.entity_id
_entity_poly.type
_entity_poly.pdbx_seq_one_letter_code
_entity_poly.pdbx_strand_id
1 'polypeptide(L)'
;MADDEAKKAKQAEIERKRAEVRKRMEEASKAKKAKKGFMTPERKKKLRLLLRKKAAEELKKEQERKAAERRRIIEERCGSPRNLSDASEGELQEICEEYYERMYICEGQKWDLEYEVRKKDWEINDLNAQVNDLRGKFVKPALKKVSKYENKFAKLQKKAAEFNFRNQLKVVKKKEFTLEEEEKEKKIKDAAVLNKAKK
;
A
#
# COMPACT_ATOMS: atom_id res chain seq x y z
N MET A 1 -65.97 -32.10 25.84
CA MET A 1 -65.42 -32.90 24.74
C MET A 1 -65.40 -32.15 23.40
N ALA A 2 -66.46 -31.43 22.99
CA ALA A 2 -66.48 -30.70 21.70
C ALA A 2 -65.62 -29.41 21.66
N ASP A 3 -65.48 -28.69 22.78
CA ASP A 3 -64.72 -27.43 22.83
C ASP A 3 -63.19 -27.60 22.77
N ASP A 4 -62.67 -28.73 23.24
CA ASP A 4 -61.22 -29.01 23.22
C ASP A 4 -60.73 -29.40 21.81
N GLU A 5 -61.59 -30.07 21.05
CA GLU A 5 -61.29 -30.46 19.67
C GLU A 5 -61.28 -29.24 18.74
N ALA A 6 -62.20 -28.29 18.94
CA ALA A 6 -62.23 -27.02 18.22
C ALA A 6 -61.00 -26.13 18.53
N LYS A 7 -60.51 -26.13 19.79
CA LYS A 7 -59.27 -25.43 20.15
C LYS A 7 -58.04 -26.09 19.53
N LYS A 8 -57.97 -27.42 19.53
CA LYS A 8 -56.88 -28.19 18.92
C LYS A 8 -56.81 -28.00 17.40
N ALA A 9 -57.95 -27.93 16.73
CA ALA A 9 -58.04 -27.62 15.30
C ALA A 9 -57.53 -26.20 14.99
N LYS A 10 -57.92 -25.19 15.78
CA LYS A 10 -57.42 -23.82 15.64
C LYS A 10 -55.91 -23.71 15.90
N GLN A 11 -55.39 -24.43 16.89
CA GLN A 11 -53.96 -24.46 17.20
C GLN A 11 -53.15 -25.07 16.03
N ALA A 12 -53.65 -26.17 15.46
CA ALA A 12 -53.03 -26.84 14.32
C ALA A 12 -53.04 -25.97 13.05
N GLU A 13 -54.11 -25.19 12.83
CA GLU A 13 -54.17 -24.26 11.70
C GLU A 13 -53.17 -23.09 11.85
N ILE A 14 -53.01 -22.57 13.07
CA ILE A 14 -52.01 -21.52 13.38
C ILE A 14 -50.59 -22.06 13.18
N GLU A 15 -50.33 -23.29 13.63
CA GLU A 15 -49.01 -23.93 13.48
C GLU A 15 -48.69 -24.22 12.02
N ARG A 16 -49.67 -24.66 11.22
CA ARG A 16 -49.54 -24.83 9.77
C ARG A 16 -49.22 -23.51 9.07
N LYS A 17 -49.92 -22.42 9.41
CA LYS A 17 -49.64 -21.07 8.87
C LYS A 17 -48.24 -20.58 9.27
N ARG A 18 -47.80 -20.82 10.51
CA ARG A 18 -46.44 -20.48 10.98
C ARG A 18 -45.37 -21.28 10.25
N ALA A 19 -45.58 -22.58 10.05
CA ALA A 19 -44.67 -23.46 9.31
C ALA A 19 -44.54 -23.03 7.84
N GLU A 20 -45.65 -22.65 7.21
CA GLU A 20 -45.66 -22.15 5.83
C GLU A 20 -44.91 -20.82 5.68
N VAL A 21 -45.12 -19.87 6.60
CA VAL A 21 -44.37 -18.60 6.64
C VAL A 21 -42.88 -18.85 6.85
N ARG A 22 -42.52 -19.78 7.74
CA ARG A 22 -41.11 -20.15 8.00
C ARG A 22 -40.46 -20.79 6.77
N LYS A 23 -41.18 -21.68 6.07
CA LYS A 23 -40.73 -22.31 4.84
C LYS A 23 -40.53 -21.28 3.72
N ARG A 24 -41.48 -20.35 3.54
CA ARG A 24 -41.38 -19.24 2.58
C ARG A 24 -40.20 -18.32 2.88
N MET A 25 -39.93 -18.02 4.15
CA MET A 25 -38.77 -17.23 4.57
C MET A 25 -37.44 -17.97 4.34
N GLU A 26 -37.41 -19.29 4.54
CA GLU A 26 -36.22 -20.11 4.29
C GLU A 26 -35.92 -20.26 2.79
N GLU A 27 -36.94 -20.47 1.96
CA GLU A 27 -36.82 -20.54 0.50
C GLU A 27 -36.37 -19.19 -0.10
N ALA A 28 -36.93 -18.07 0.37
CA ALA A 28 -36.47 -16.73 0.00
C ALA A 28 -35.01 -16.47 0.41
N SER A 29 -34.57 -17.05 1.53
CA SER A 29 -33.19 -16.95 2.02
C SER A 29 -32.22 -17.82 1.21
N LYS A 30 -32.63 -19.02 0.79
CA LYS A 30 -31.84 -19.91 -0.10
C LYS A 30 -31.68 -19.30 -1.50
N ALA A 31 -32.73 -18.71 -2.07
CA ALA A 31 -32.65 -18.00 -3.35
C ALA A 31 -31.71 -16.78 -3.31
N LYS A 32 -31.63 -16.08 -2.18
CA LYS A 32 -30.63 -14.99 -1.97
C LYS A 32 -29.19 -15.51 -1.81
N LYS A 33 -28.99 -16.73 -1.28
CA LYS A 33 -27.66 -17.36 -1.17
C LYS A 33 -27.13 -17.86 -2.53
N ALA A 34 -28.02 -18.27 -3.44
CA ALA A 34 -27.63 -18.76 -4.78
C ALA A 34 -27.13 -17.65 -5.72
N LYS A 35 -27.50 -16.37 -5.49
CA LYS A 35 -27.02 -15.21 -6.27
C LYS A 35 -25.71 -14.60 -5.75
N LYS A 36 -24.90 -15.36 -4.99
CA LYS A 36 -23.59 -14.89 -4.45
C LYS A 36 -22.53 -14.93 -5.55
N GLY A 37 -22.62 -13.99 -6.49
CA GLY A 37 -21.72 -13.86 -7.64
C GLY A 37 -20.24 -13.87 -7.25
N PHE A 38 -19.47 -14.70 -7.96
CA PHE A 38 -18.00 -14.86 -8.13
C PHE A 38 -17.01 -14.58 -6.98
N MET A 39 -17.28 -13.79 -5.93
CA MET A 39 -16.45 -13.63 -4.74
C MET A 39 -17.24 -12.95 -3.62
N THR A 40 -16.95 -13.31 -2.36
CA THR A 40 -17.51 -12.56 -1.22
C THR A 40 -16.91 -11.14 -1.17
N PRO A 41 -17.67 -10.12 -0.72
CA PRO A 41 -17.16 -8.75 -0.59
C PRO A 41 -15.88 -8.65 0.27
N GLU A 42 -15.78 -9.46 1.32
CA GLU A 42 -14.60 -9.57 2.18
C GLU A 42 -13.38 -10.10 1.42
N ARG A 43 -13.56 -11.15 0.62
CA ARG A 43 -12.47 -11.71 -0.21
C ARG A 43 -12.01 -10.69 -1.26
N LYS A 44 -12.94 -9.94 -1.87
CA LYS A 44 -12.63 -8.85 -2.81
C LYS A 44 -11.85 -7.71 -2.15
N LYS A 45 -12.20 -7.34 -0.92
CA LYS A 45 -11.48 -6.34 -0.13
C LYS A 45 -10.06 -6.82 0.23
N LYS A 46 -9.92 -8.07 0.68
CA LYS A 46 -8.62 -8.68 1.00
C LYS A 46 -7.72 -8.74 -0.23
N LEU A 47 -8.26 -9.15 -1.39
CA LEU A 47 -7.52 -9.20 -2.64
C LEU A 47 -7.03 -7.82 -3.09
N ARG A 48 -7.88 -6.79 -3.05
CA ARG A 48 -7.48 -5.40 -3.37
C ARG A 48 -6.37 -4.90 -2.44
N LEU A 49 -6.41 -5.28 -1.16
CA LEU A 49 -5.35 -4.92 -0.22
C LEU A 49 -4.02 -5.61 -0.59
N LEU A 50 -4.06 -6.90 -0.90
CA LEU A 50 -2.87 -7.65 -1.32
C LEU A 50 -2.27 -7.10 -2.61
N LEU A 51 -3.10 -6.76 -3.60
CA LEU A 51 -2.64 -6.16 -4.85
C LEU A 51 -1.95 -4.81 -4.64
N ARG A 52 -2.51 -3.93 -3.78
CA ARG A 52 -1.85 -2.65 -3.45
C ARG A 52 -0.55 -2.84 -2.67
N LYS A 53 -0.51 -3.81 -1.75
CA LYS A 53 0.72 -4.14 -1.01
C LYS A 53 1.81 -4.62 -1.96
N LYS A 54 1.48 -5.55 -2.87
CA LYS A 54 2.41 -6.04 -3.89
C LYS A 54 2.85 -4.91 -4.82
N ALA A 55 1.93 -4.05 -5.28
CA ALA A 55 2.29 -2.90 -6.11
C ALA A 55 3.24 -1.92 -5.41
N ALA A 56 3.04 -1.66 -4.11
CA ALA A 56 3.93 -0.82 -3.33
C ALA A 56 5.31 -1.45 -3.11
N GLU A 57 5.36 -2.77 -2.89
CA GLU A 57 6.61 -3.52 -2.76
C GLU A 57 7.40 -3.54 -4.08
N GLU A 58 6.75 -3.85 -5.20
CA GLU A 58 7.37 -3.82 -6.53
C GLU A 58 7.85 -2.42 -6.90
N LEU A 59 7.08 -1.36 -6.59
CA LEU A 59 7.52 0.01 -6.81
C LEU A 59 8.80 0.34 -6.03
N LYS A 60 8.90 -0.11 -4.77
CA LYS A 60 10.10 0.10 -3.96
C LYS A 60 11.29 -0.68 -4.52
N LYS A 61 11.07 -1.93 -4.92
CA LYS A 61 12.10 -2.78 -5.55
C LYS A 61 12.62 -2.19 -6.85
N GLU A 62 11.73 -1.62 -7.67
CA GLU A 62 12.11 -0.92 -8.90
C GLU A 62 12.91 0.36 -8.62
N GLN A 63 12.55 1.13 -7.60
CA GLN A 63 13.32 2.30 -7.17
C GLN A 63 14.73 1.91 -6.73
N GLU A 64 14.87 0.84 -5.94
CA GLU A 64 16.17 0.31 -5.51
C GLU A 64 17.00 -0.19 -6.70
N ARG A 65 16.38 -0.91 -7.65
CA ARG A 65 17.03 -1.33 -8.90
C ARG A 65 17.51 -0.14 -9.73
N LYS A 66 16.67 0.89 -9.91
CA LYS A 66 17.03 2.10 -10.66
C LYS A 66 18.13 2.89 -9.97
N ALA A 67 18.15 2.94 -8.63
CA ALA A 67 19.21 3.58 -7.87
C ALA A 67 20.54 2.81 -7.96
N ALA A 68 20.50 1.48 -7.93
CA ALA A 68 21.67 0.64 -8.12
C ALA A 68 22.25 0.79 -9.53
N GLU A 69 21.40 0.75 -10.56
CA GLU A 69 21.83 0.97 -11.95
C GLU A 69 22.40 2.37 -12.14
N ARG A 70 21.79 3.40 -11.55
CA ARG A 70 22.35 4.76 -11.56
C ARG A 70 23.76 4.79 -10.97
N ARG A 71 24.02 4.08 -9.88
CA ARG A 71 25.37 4.00 -9.28
C ARG A 71 26.35 3.31 -10.22
N ARG A 72 25.96 2.16 -10.78
CA ARG A 72 26.77 1.41 -11.75
C ARG A 72 27.16 2.26 -12.95
N ILE A 73 26.22 2.99 -13.54
CA ILE A 73 26.49 3.85 -14.71
C ILE A 73 27.39 5.03 -14.35
N ILE A 74 27.26 5.59 -13.14
CA ILE A 74 28.15 6.66 -12.68
C ILE A 74 29.57 6.12 -12.51
N GLU A 75 29.73 4.93 -11.92
CA GLU A 75 31.03 4.28 -11.74
C GLU A 75 31.68 3.95 -13.09
N GLU A 76 30.90 3.41 -14.05
CA GLU A 76 31.37 3.11 -15.40
C GLU A 76 31.79 4.39 -16.16
N ARG A 77 31.00 5.47 -16.06
CA ARG A 77 31.30 6.72 -16.77
C ARG A 77 32.44 7.49 -16.13
N CYS A 78 32.44 7.66 -14.81
CA CYS A 78 33.42 8.50 -14.11
C CYS A 78 34.73 7.76 -13.85
N GLY A 79 34.72 6.42 -13.78
CA GLY A 79 35.89 5.60 -13.53
C GLY A 79 36.54 5.87 -12.17
N SER A 80 37.80 5.47 -12.06
CA SER A 80 38.63 5.74 -10.87
C SER A 80 39.13 7.18 -10.88
N PRO A 81 39.30 7.81 -9.70
CA PRO A 81 39.94 9.12 -9.59
C PRO A 81 41.34 9.11 -10.23
N ARG A 82 41.70 10.18 -10.94
CA ARG A 82 43.07 10.35 -11.46
C ARG A 82 44.05 10.48 -10.31
N ASN A 83 45.24 9.90 -10.49
CA ASN A 83 46.32 10.03 -9.52
C ASN A 83 46.95 11.42 -9.66
N LEU A 84 46.83 12.23 -8.61
CA LEU A 84 47.35 13.60 -8.57
C LEU A 84 48.63 13.73 -7.73
N SER A 85 49.00 12.70 -6.95
CA SER A 85 50.14 12.76 -6.03
C SER A 85 51.48 12.54 -6.72
N ASP A 86 51.49 11.76 -7.80
CA ASP A 86 52.70 11.40 -8.54
C ASP A 86 52.82 12.13 -9.89
N ALA A 87 51.89 13.05 -10.19
CA ALA A 87 51.82 13.75 -11.47
C ALA A 87 52.76 14.97 -11.50
N SER A 88 53.46 15.14 -12.61
CA SER A 88 54.24 16.34 -12.92
C SER A 88 53.36 17.54 -13.25
N GLU A 89 53.94 18.75 -13.22
CA GLU A 89 53.20 19.99 -13.50
C GLU A 89 52.55 19.99 -14.90
N GLY A 90 53.24 19.45 -15.91
CA GLY A 90 52.70 19.33 -17.27
C GLY A 90 51.51 18.35 -17.34
N GLU A 91 51.61 17.21 -16.67
CA GLU A 91 50.51 16.24 -16.59
C GLU A 91 49.31 16.83 -15.84
N LEU A 92 49.53 17.63 -14.79
CA LEU A 92 48.45 18.31 -14.08
C LEU A 92 47.72 19.33 -14.97
N GLN A 93 48.42 20.05 -15.85
CA GLN A 93 47.79 20.96 -16.81
C GLN A 93 46.94 20.21 -17.83
N GLU A 94 47.46 19.13 -18.42
CA GLU A 94 46.73 18.28 -19.36
C GLU A 94 45.47 17.68 -18.72
N ILE A 95 45.56 17.21 -17.47
CA ILE A 95 44.42 16.71 -16.70
C ILE A 95 43.34 17.78 -16.51
N CYS A 96 43.73 19.03 -16.23
CA CYS A 96 42.80 20.14 -16.07
C CYS A 96 42.05 20.46 -17.38
N GLU A 97 42.78 20.50 -18.49
CA GLU A 97 42.21 20.77 -19.82
C GLU A 97 41.22 19.69 -20.24
N GLU A 98 41.57 18.41 -20.07
CA GLU A 98 40.69 17.29 -20.40
C GLU A 98 39.41 17.29 -19.55
N TYR A 99 39.52 17.58 -18.24
CA TYR A 99 38.33 17.69 -17.39
C TYR A 99 37.43 18.86 -17.79
N TYR A 100 38.02 19.98 -18.21
CA TYR A 100 37.26 21.13 -18.68
C TYR A 100 36.49 20.81 -19.98
N GLU A 101 37.15 20.20 -20.96
CA GLU A 101 36.50 19.79 -22.22
C GLU A 101 35.37 18.79 -21.96
N ARG A 102 35.65 17.79 -21.11
CA ARG A 102 34.65 16.79 -20.74
C ARG A 102 33.44 17.42 -20.03
N MET A 103 33.67 18.36 -19.11
CA MET A 103 32.61 19.10 -18.43
C MET A 103 31.76 19.88 -19.44
N TYR A 104 32.39 20.60 -20.37
CA TYR A 104 31.70 21.37 -21.40
C TYR A 104 30.76 20.50 -22.25
N ILE A 105 31.24 19.34 -22.71
CA ILE A 105 30.42 18.38 -23.48
C ILE A 105 29.26 17.84 -22.63
N CYS A 106 29.54 17.46 -21.37
CA CYS A 106 28.50 16.93 -20.47
C CYS A 106 27.40 17.97 -20.18
N GLU A 107 27.75 19.25 -20.05
CA GLU A 107 26.77 20.32 -19.82
C GLU A 107 25.88 20.53 -21.06
N GLY A 108 26.46 20.48 -22.28
CA GLY A 108 25.68 20.52 -23.51
C GLY A 108 24.69 19.36 -23.63
N GLN A 109 25.16 18.13 -23.39
CA GLN A 109 24.29 16.94 -23.40
C GLN A 109 23.18 17.00 -22.34
N LYS A 110 23.50 17.53 -21.15
CA LYS A 110 22.52 17.74 -20.08
C LYS A 110 21.45 18.73 -20.52
N TRP A 111 21.83 19.85 -21.14
CA TRP A 111 20.89 20.85 -21.63
C TRP A 111 19.88 20.27 -22.62
N ASP A 112 20.36 19.51 -23.61
CA ASP A 112 19.49 18.88 -24.61
C ASP A 112 18.50 17.91 -23.95
N LEU A 113 18.97 17.08 -23.02
CA LEU A 113 18.12 16.17 -22.26
C LEU A 113 17.08 16.91 -21.40
N GLU A 114 17.47 17.98 -20.71
CA GLU A 114 16.56 18.79 -19.91
C GLU A 114 15.50 19.49 -20.76
N TYR A 115 15.88 19.98 -21.95
CA TYR A 115 14.96 20.57 -22.90
C TYR A 115 13.91 19.55 -23.38
N GLU A 116 14.34 18.34 -23.74
CA GLU A 116 13.41 17.27 -24.12
C GLU A 116 12.45 16.89 -23.00
N VAL A 117 12.95 16.76 -21.76
CA VAL A 117 12.12 16.46 -20.59
C VAL A 117 11.08 17.55 -20.38
N ARG A 118 11.48 18.83 -20.46
CA ARG A 118 10.58 19.97 -20.32
C ARG A 118 9.49 19.99 -21.40
N LYS A 119 9.84 19.65 -22.64
CA LYS A 119 8.86 19.52 -23.73
C LYS A 119 7.85 18.40 -23.45
N LYS A 120 8.33 17.24 -22.99
CA LYS A 120 7.47 16.10 -22.63
C LYS A 120 6.57 16.42 -21.42
N ASP A 121 7.07 17.15 -20.43
CA ASP A 121 6.27 17.60 -19.28
C ASP A 121 5.15 18.55 -19.71
N TRP A 122 5.44 19.46 -20.64
CA TRP A 122 4.43 20.36 -21.21
C TRP A 122 3.35 19.58 -21.96
N GLU A 123 3.74 18.63 -22.81
CA GLU A 123 2.81 17.76 -23.54
C GLU A 123 1.94 16.90 -22.60
N ILE A 124 2.53 16.34 -21.53
CA ILE A 124 1.79 15.61 -20.50
C ILE A 124 0.77 16.52 -19.82
N ASN A 125 1.14 17.77 -19.51
CA ASN A 125 0.24 18.71 -18.86
C ASN A 125 -0.94 19.07 -19.78
N ASP A 126 -0.65 19.36 -21.05
CA ASP A 126 -1.67 19.66 -22.06
C ASP A 126 -2.64 18.47 -22.24
N LEU A 127 -2.12 17.25 -22.41
CA LEU A 127 -2.94 16.04 -22.50
C LEU A 127 -3.77 15.81 -21.23
N ASN A 128 -3.20 16.05 -20.05
CA ASN A 128 -3.94 15.97 -18.79
C ASN A 128 -5.07 17.01 -18.71
N ALA A 129 -4.85 18.23 -19.20
CA ALA A 129 -5.88 19.26 -19.28
C ALA A 129 -7.02 18.82 -20.21
N GLN A 130 -6.70 18.34 -21.42
CA GLN A 130 -7.67 17.83 -22.38
C GLN A 130 -8.50 16.67 -21.80
N VAL A 131 -7.86 15.69 -21.15
CA VAL A 131 -8.57 14.57 -20.49
C VAL A 131 -9.49 15.05 -19.38
N ASN A 132 -9.09 16.09 -18.63
CA ASN A 132 -9.92 16.65 -17.56
C ASN A 132 -11.13 17.42 -18.11
N ASP A 133 -10.97 18.19 -19.18
CA ASP A 133 -12.08 18.90 -19.83
C ASP A 133 -13.09 17.92 -20.45
N LEU A 134 -12.61 16.83 -21.09
CA LEU A 134 -13.47 15.74 -21.60
C LEU A 134 -14.23 15.00 -20.50
N ARG A 135 -13.62 14.78 -19.34
CA ARG A 135 -14.27 14.17 -18.17
C ARG A 135 -15.26 15.11 -17.49
N GLY A 136 -15.30 16.38 -17.89
CA GLY A 136 -16.11 17.43 -17.33
C GLY A 136 -15.35 18.13 -16.20
N LYS A 137 -14.98 19.40 -16.42
CA LYS A 137 -14.35 20.30 -15.43
C LYS A 137 -15.10 20.38 -14.10
N PHE A 138 -16.39 20.08 -14.11
CA PHE A 138 -17.30 20.08 -12.97
C PHE A 138 -17.87 18.69 -12.68
N VAL A 139 -17.03 17.67 -12.47
CA VAL A 139 -17.49 16.44 -11.80
C VAL A 139 -17.88 16.82 -10.37
N LYS A 140 -19.15 17.17 -10.13
CA LYS A 140 -19.67 17.50 -8.80
C LYS A 140 -19.30 16.37 -7.84
N PRO A 141 -18.34 16.57 -6.91
CA PRO A 141 -17.98 15.52 -5.99
C PRO A 141 -19.23 15.17 -5.20
N ALA A 142 -19.59 13.89 -5.16
CA ALA A 142 -20.73 13.46 -4.36
C ALA A 142 -20.47 13.84 -2.89
N LEU A 143 -21.16 14.88 -2.41
CA LEU A 143 -21.02 15.38 -1.05
C LEU A 143 -21.51 14.30 -0.08
N LYS A 144 -20.57 13.52 0.46
CA LYS A 144 -20.88 12.60 1.55
C LYS A 144 -21.02 13.41 2.83
N LYS A 145 -22.08 13.16 3.60
CA LYS A 145 -22.22 13.71 4.96
C LYS A 145 -21.10 13.13 5.82
N VAL A 146 -20.01 13.87 5.97
CA VAL A 146 -18.89 13.50 6.83
C VAL A 146 -19.11 14.19 8.18
N SER A 147 -19.41 13.42 9.24
CA SER A 147 -19.40 13.98 10.59
C SER A 147 -17.97 14.37 10.96
N LYS A 148 -17.77 15.63 11.39
CA LYS A 148 -16.45 16.18 11.80
C LYS A 148 -15.76 15.33 12.88
N TYR A 149 -16.52 14.54 13.64
CA TYR A 149 -16.02 13.75 14.77
C TYR A 149 -15.95 12.24 14.52
N GLU A 150 -16.61 11.72 13.48
CA GLU A 150 -16.70 10.27 13.24
C GLU A 150 -15.33 9.63 12.95
N ASN A 151 -14.48 10.33 12.20
CA ASN A 151 -13.10 9.89 11.94
C ASN A 151 -12.19 10.00 13.18
N LYS A 152 -12.46 10.96 14.10
CA LYS A 152 -11.72 11.07 15.38
C LYS A 152 -12.18 10.00 16.37
N PHE A 153 -13.47 9.71 16.42
CA PHE A 153 -14.06 8.68 17.28
C PHE A 153 -13.67 7.26 16.83
N ALA A 154 -13.65 6.99 15.52
CA ALA A 154 -13.17 5.71 14.98
C ALA A 154 -11.67 5.47 15.27
N LYS A 155 -10.85 6.54 15.30
CA LYS A 155 -9.44 6.44 15.73
C LYS A 155 -9.32 6.15 17.23
N LEU A 156 -10.14 6.79 18.07
CA LEU A 156 -10.19 6.50 19.51
C LEU A 156 -10.66 5.07 19.78
N GLN A 157 -11.71 4.61 19.11
CA GLN A 157 -12.23 3.24 19.27
C GLN A 157 -11.24 2.19 18.79
N LYS A 158 -10.50 2.42 17.70
CA LYS A 158 -9.44 1.50 17.26
C LYS A 158 -8.28 1.42 18.26
N LYS A 159 -7.80 2.56 18.77
CA LYS A 159 -6.77 2.59 19.81
C LYS A 159 -7.25 1.94 21.11
N ALA A 160 -8.49 2.19 21.51
CA ALA A 160 -9.08 1.58 22.70
C ALA A 160 -9.33 0.06 22.52
N ALA A 161 -9.71 -0.39 21.33
CA ALA A 161 -9.88 -1.80 21.01
C ALA A 161 -8.52 -2.53 20.93
N GLU A 162 -7.50 -1.93 20.31
CA GLU A 162 -6.13 -2.47 20.32
C GLU A 162 -5.55 -2.55 21.75
N PHE A 163 -5.81 -1.54 22.59
CA PHE A 163 -5.34 -1.50 23.97
C PHE A 163 -6.09 -2.51 24.86
N ASN A 164 -7.42 -2.60 24.75
CA ASN A 164 -8.21 -3.53 25.56
C ASN A 164 -8.03 -5.00 25.14
N PHE A 165 -7.97 -5.30 23.84
CA PHE A 165 -7.88 -6.69 23.38
C PHE A 165 -6.49 -7.31 23.64
N ARG A 166 -5.42 -6.51 23.55
CA ARG A 166 -4.05 -7.00 23.81
C ARG A 166 -3.74 -7.11 25.31
N ASN A 167 -4.27 -6.21 26.15
CA ASN A 167 -4.04 -6.27 27.59
C ASN A 167 -4.94 -7.26 28.34
N GLN A 168 -6.13 -7.61 27.82
CA GLN A 168 -7.01 -8.61 28.46
C GLN A 168 -6.70 -10.06 28.07
N LEU A 169 -5.89 -10.30 27.03
CA LEU A 169 -5.45 -11.64 26.70
C LEU A 169 -4.27 -12.03 27.60
N LYS A 170 -4.50 -12.94 28.56
CA LYS A 170 -3.42 -13.67 29.24
C LYS A 170 -2.67 -14.49 28.19
N VAL A 171 -1.58 -13.95 27.64
CA VAL A 171 -0.64 -14.73 26.83
C VAL A 171 0.05 -15.72 27.77
N VAL A 172 -0.40 -16.97 27.77
CA VAL A 172 0.33 -18.07 28.40
C VAL A 172 1.63 -18.21 27.61
N LYS A 173 2.75 -17.79 28.21
CA LYS A 173 4.09 -17.97 27.66
C LYS A 173 4.41 -19.48 27.65
N LYS A 174 3.96 -20.21 26.63
CA LYS A 174 4.51 -21.53 26.32
C LYS A 174 5.88 -21.31 25.69
N LYS A 175 6.94 -21.66 26.43
CA LYS A 175 8.35 -21.53 26.04
C LYS A 175 8.82 -22.58 25.00
N GLU A 176 7.92 -23.22 24.27
CA GLU A 176 8.29 -24.37 23.42
C GLU A 176 8.30 -24.07 21.91
N PHE A 177 7.96 -22.86 21.46
CA PHE A 177 7.89 -22.54 20.02
C PHE A 177 8.50 -21.19 19.61
N THR A 178 9.45 -20.65 20.38
CA THR A 178 10.31 -19.56 19.89
C THR A 178 11.58 -20.15 19.30
N LEU A 179 11.62 -20.27 17.97
CA LEU A 179 12.86 -20.41 17.20
C LEU A 179 13.84 -19.32 17.63
N GLU A 180 15.01 -19.72 18.13
CA GLU A 180 16.06 -18.85 18.67
C GLU A 180 16.62 -17.82 17.66
N GLU A 181 16.27 -17.93 16.37
CA GLU A 181 16.74 -17.03 15.32
C GLU A 181 16.10 -15.63 15.42
N GLU A 182 14.81 -15.51 15.79
CA GLU A 182 14.14 -14.19 15.89
C GLU A 182 14.60 -13.37 17.11
N GLU A 183 15.08 -14.02 18.16
CA GLU A 183 15.54 -13.33 19.37
C GLU A 183 16.94 -12.74 19.21
N LYS A 184 17.81 -13.41 18.43
CA LYS A 184 19.13 -12.90 18.06
C LYS A 184 19.03 -11.68 17.14
N GLU A 185 18.10 -11.70 16.18
CA GLU A 185 17.93 -10.59 15.23
C GLU A 185 17.40 -9.31 15.91
N LYS A 186 16.53 -9.44 16.93
CA LYS A 186 16.05 -8.31 17.74
C LYS A 186 17.15 -7.71 18.61
N LYS A 187 17.98 -8.54 19.25
CA LYS A 187 19.12 -8.06 20.06
C LYS A 187 20.14 -7.29 19.24
N ILE A 188 20.40 -7.71 18.00
CA ILE A 188 21.34 -7.00 17.09
C ILE A 188 20.76 -5.64 16.68
N LYS A 189 19.46 -5.57 16.35
CA LYS A 189 18.79 -4.31 15.99
C LYS A 189 18.77 -3.32 17.16
N ASP A 190 18.48 -3.79 18.36
CA ASP A 190 18.47 -2.94 19.56
C ASP A 190 19.87 -2.42 19.93
N ALA A 191 20.91 -3.25 19.78
CA ALA A 191 22.30 -2.83 19.99
C ALA A 191 22.77 -1.81 18.94
N ALA A 192 22.36 -1.96 17.67
CA ALA A 192 22.69 -1.02 16.60
C ALA A 192 22.03 0.35 16.82
N VAL A 193 20.80 0.39 17.35
CA VAL A 193 20.11 1.64 17.69
C VAL A 193 20.80 2.34 18.87
N LEU A 194 21.25 1.59 19.88
CA LEU A 194 21.93 2.15 21.05
C LEU A 194 23.29 2.77 20.69
N ASN A 195 24.05 2.14 19.78
CA ASN A 195 25.33 2.69 19.31
C ASN A 195 25.15 3.94 18.44
N LYS A 196 24.04 4.05 17.71
CA LYS A 196 23.73 5.24 16.89
C LYS A 196 23.27 6.44 17.73
N ALA A 197 22.77 6.21 18.95
CA ALA A 197 22.37 7.26 19.88
C ALA A 197 23.54 7.78 20.75
N LYS A 198 24.69 7.10 20.73
CA LYS A 198 25.90 7.47 21.50
C LYS A 198 26.97 8.16 20.66
N LYS A 199 26.73 8.39 19.37
CA LYS A 199 27.64 9.06 18.44
C LYS A 199 26.95 10.29 17.87
#